data_AF-A0A350LWP6-F1
#
_entry.id   AF-A0A350LWP6-F1
#
_cell.length_a   1.000
_cell.length_b   1.000
_cell.length_c   1.000
_cell.angle_alpha   90.00
_cell.angle_beta   90.00
_cell.angle_gamma   90.00
#
_symmetry.space_group_name_H-M   'P 1'
#
loop_
_entity.id
_entity.type
_entity.pdbx_description
1 polymer ?
#
loop_
_entity_poly.entity_id
_entity_poly.type
_entity_poly.pdbx_seq_one_letter_code
_entity_poly.pdbx_strand_id
1 'polypeptide(L)'
;QPLAPPQFAIEILRNERGISLIGLVPAALDRQELLEDIAQATDGAPVADLLDAADYPAPESWQPALRHALHALGSLPRSKISVTAERVSVTAMVDSAEEKRRIETDLARRSPEDVRLALDISAPRPVITPFTLRFVIDERGARFDACSADTEEAREHILRAAARAGQEGRAECVVGMGVPSPHWARAVEQAIDALARLGAGSVTLTDADISLLAQPGTDQALFDDVVGTLEGALPEVFAL
;
A
#
# COMPACT_ATOMS: atom_id res chain seq x y z
N GLN A 1 -37.17 31.16 -8.41
CA GLN A 1 -35.91 30.95 -7.67
C GLN A 1 -34.92 30.41 -8.69
N PRO A 2 -33.76 31.04 -8.94
CA PRO A 2 -32.80 30.46 -9.86
C PRO A 2 -32.32 29.13 -9.28
N LEU A 3 -32.45 28.06 -10.05
CA LEU A 3 -31.99 26.72 -9.70
C LEU A 3 -30.46 26.78 -9.56
N ALA A 4 -29.91 26.25 -8.47
CA ALA A 4 -28.47 26.08 -8.35
C ALA A 4 -27.98 25.22 -9.53
N PRO A 5 -26.82 25.54 -10.13
CA PRO A 5 -26.28 24.74 -11.21
C PRO A 5 -26.11 23.29 -10.75
N PRO A 6 -26.41 22.30 -11.62
CA PRO A 6 -26.22 20.91 -11.27
C PRO A 6 -24.73 20.62 -11.06
N GLN A 7 -24.44 19.63 -10.21
CA GLN A 7 -23.08 19.15 -10.07
C GLN A 7 -22.72 18.29 -11.29
N PHE A 8 -21.71 18.70 -12.04
CA PHE A 8 -21.13 17.84 -13.07
C PHE A 8 -20.34 16.71 -12.41
N ALA A 9 -20.59 15.50 -12.89
CA ALA A 9 -19.93 14.30 -12.41
C ALA A 9 -19.91 13.25 -13.52
N ILE A 10 -18.77 12.56 -13.68
CA ILE A 10 -18.62 11.40 -14.56
C ILE A 10 -18.15 10.21 -13.72
N GLU A 11 -18.77 9.06 -13.94
CA GLU A 11 -18.28 7.76 -13.52
C GLU A 11 -17.81 6.99 -14.74
N ILE A 12 -16.55 6.55 -14.69
CA ILE A 12 -15.86 5.77 -15.72
C ILE A 12 -15.61 4.38 -15.17
N LEU A 13 -16.24 3.38 -15.76
CA LEU A 13 -16.04 1.98 -15.41
C LEU A 13 -15.22 1.31 -16.51
N ARG A 14 -14.05 0.76 -16.19
CA ARG A 14 -13.21 -0.01 -17.12
C ARG A 14 -13.04 -1.43 -16.63
N ASN A 15 -13.28 -2.39 -17.52
CA ASN A 15 -12.98 -3.80 -17.31
C ASN A 15 -12.59 -4.44 -18.65
N GLU A 16 -12.37 -5.75 -18.67
CA GLU A 16 -11.94 -6.50 -19.86
C GLU A 16 -12.91 -6.41 -21.05
N ARG A 17 -14.20 -6.14 -20.80
CA ARG A 17 -15.22 -6.05 -21.85
C ARG A 17 -15.29 -4.67 -22.50
N GLY A 18 -14.70 -3.66 -21.90
CA GLY A 18 -14.77 -2.29 -22.37
C GLY A 18 -14.98 -1.27 -21.26
N ILE A 19 -15.45 -0.10 -21.67
CA ILE A 19 -15.58 1.09 -20.84
C ILE A 19 -17.03 1.54 -20.81
N SER A 20 -17.52 2.03 -19.68
CA SER A 20 -18.81 2.70 -19.56
C SER A 20 -18.64 4.08 -18.95
N LEU A 21 -19.22 5.09 -19.59
CA LEU A 21 -19.23 6.47 -19.14
C LEU A 21 -20.64 6.82 -18.70
N ILE A 22 -20.81 7.24 -17.45
CA ILE A 22 -22.13 7.53 -16.87
C ILE A 22 -22.06 8.85 -16.12
N GLY A 23 -23.05 9.74 -16.31
CA GLY A 23 -23.16 10.96 -15.52
C GLY A 23 -23.57 12.18 -16.32
N LEU A 24 -23.31 13.35 -15.75
CA LEU A 24 -23.72 14.64 -16.28
C LEU A 24 -22.50 15.51 -16.57
N VAL A 25 -22.39 15.99 -17.80
CA VAL A 25 -21.27 16.81 -18.28
C VAL A 25 -21.73 18.20 -18.75
N PRO A 26 -20.82 19.19 -18.78
CA PRO A 26 -21.12 20.48 -19.41
C PRO A 26 -21.41 20.29 -20.91
N ALA A 27 -22.40 21.01 -21.43
CA ALA A 27 -22.70 21.01 -22.87
C ALA A 27 -21.53 21.52 -23.74
N ALA A 28 -20.63 22.31 -23.14
CA ALA A 28 -19.42 22.81 -23.80
C ALA A 28 -18.28 21.76 -23.90
N LEU A 29 -18.43 20.57 -23.29
CA LEU A 29 -17.46 19.48 -23.42
C LEU A 29 -17.49 18.93 -24.86
N ASP A 30 -16.34 18.84 -25.50
CA ASP A 30 -16.22 18.11 -26.76
C ASP A 30 -16.32 16.59 -26.51
N ARG A 31 -17.48 16.03 -26.84
CA ARG A 31 -17.78 14.61 -26.61
C ARG A 31 -17.00 13.71 -27.56
N GLN A 32 -16.65 14.18 -28.76
CA GLN A 32 -15.88 13.39 -29.71
C GLN A 32 -14.40 13.33 -29.26
N GLU A 33 -13.84 14.47 -28.87
CA GLU A 33 -12.47 14.54 -28.32
C GLU A 33 -12.33 13.63 -27.09
N LEU A 34 -13.31 13.64 -26.16
CA LEU A 34 -13.30 12.73 -25.01
C LEU A 34 -13.24 11.25 -25.42
N LEU A 35 -14.04 10.84 -26.41
CA LEU A 35 -14.06 9.45 -26.86
C LEU A 35 -12.76 9.05 -27.58
N GLU A 36 -12.15 9.98 -28.33
CA GLU A 36 -10.84 9.80 -28.97
C GLU A 36 -9.72 9.65 -27.94
N ASP A 37 -9.70 10.51 -26.90
CA ASP A 37 -8.74 10.44 -25.80
C ASP A 37 -8.86 9.11 -25.03
N ILE A 38 -10.09 8.67 -24.76
CA ILE A 38 -10.34 7.37 -24.11
C ILE A 38 -9.83 6.23 -25.00
N ALA A 39 -10.13 6.26 -26.29
CA ALA A 39 -9.66 5.24 -27.21
C ALA A 39 -8.12 5.20 -27.26
N GLN A 40 -7.45 6.35 -27.28
CA GLN A 40 -5.99 6.43 -27.24
C GLN A 40 -5.41 5.89 -25.93
N ALA A 41 -6.02 6.21 -24.80
CA ALA A 41 -5.55 5.77 -23.48
C ALA A 41 -5.76 4.27 -23.24
N THR A 42 -6.68 3.63 -23.97
CA THR A 42 -7.15 2.27 -23.65
C THR A 42 -7.03 1.28 -24.79
N ASP A 43 -6.16 1.56 -25.77
CA ASP A 43 -5.91 0.73 -26.95
C ASP A 43 -7.18 0.42 -27.76
N GLY A 44 -8.09 1.39 -27.84
CA GLY A 44 -9.34 1.28 -28.60
C GLY A 44 -10.42 0.41 -27.94
N ALA A 45 -10.39 0.26 -26.61
CA ALA A 45 -11.44 -0.48 -25.90
C ALA A 45 -12.84 0.08 -26.21
N PRO A 46 -13.86 -0.77 -26.42
CA PRO A 46 -15.20 -0.32 -26.77
C PRO A 46 -15.81 0.51 -25.65
N VAL A 47 -16.42 1.64 -26.00
CA VAL A 47 -17.00 2.60 -25.05
C VAL A 47 -18.52 2.60 -25.14
N ALA A 48 -19.19 2.31 -24.03
CA ALA A 48 -20.60 2.55 -23.83
C ALA A 48 -20.80 3.94 -23.22
N ASP A 49 -21.31 4.86 -24.01
CA ASP A 49 -21.48 6.25 -23.62
C ASP A 49 -22.91 6.53 -23.16
N LEU A 50 -23.07 6.78 -21.86
CA LEU A 50 -24.33 7.04 -21.16
C LEU A 50 -24.27 8.40 -20.44
N LEU A 51 -23.55 9.38 -21.01
CA LEU A 51 -23.45 10.73 -20.48
C LEU A 51 -24.64 11.60 -20.94
N ASP A 52 -25.21 12.36 -20.00
CA ASP A 52 -26.12 13.46 -20.27
C ASP A 52 -25.35 14.79 -20.28
N ALA A 53 -25.89 15.81 -20.96
CA ALA A 53 -25.29 17.14 -21.04
C ALA A 53 -26.22 18.21 -20.48
N ALA A 54 -25.66 19.19 -19.74
CA ALA A 54 -26.40 20.36 -19.28
C ALA A 54 -25.67 21.66 -19.62
N ASP A 55 -26.44 22.68 -20.03
CA ASP A 55 -25.94 23.99 -20.44
C ASP A 55 -25.72 24.91 -19.22
N TYR A 56 -24.66 24.62 -18.48
CA TYR A 56 -24.16 25.44 -17.37
C TYR A 56 -22.64 25.61 -17.52
N PRO A 57 -22.07 26.72 -17.05
CA PRO A 57 -20.63 26.94 -17.11
C PRO A 57 -19.90 25.84 -16.32
N ALA A 58 -18.91 25.21 -16.97
CA ALA A 58 -18.04 24.26 -16.32
C ALA A 58 -17.16 24.97 -15.28
N PRO A 59 -16.98 24.41 -14.06
CA PRO A 59 -15.96 24.88 -13.13
C PRO A 59 -14.56 24.81 -13.76
N GLU A 60 -13.67 25.73 -13.40
CA GLU A 60 -12.30 25.81 -13.96
C GLU A 60 -11.51 24.50 -13.76
N SER A 61 -11.73 23.81 -12.63
CA SER A 61 -11.09 22.55 -12.27
C SER A 61 -11.65 21.31 -12.99
N TRP A 62 -12.75 21.44 -13.75
CA TRP A 62 -13.39 20.31 -14.44
C TRP A 62 -12.46 19.65 -15.47
N GLN A 63 -11.89 20.43 -16.38
CA GLN A 63 -11.04 19.90 -17.44
C GLN A 63 -9.71 19.32 -16.89
N PRO A 64 -9.03 19.96 -15.92
CA PRO A 64 -7.91 19.32 -15.21
C PRO A 64 -8.28 17.99 -14.54
N ALA A 65 -9.43 17.91 -13.86
CA ALA A 65 -9.91 16.67 -13.24
C ALA A 65 -10.15 15.56 -14.27
N LEU A 66 -10.79 15.89 -15.39
CA LEU A 66 -11.06 14.94 -16.48
C LEU A 66 -9.77 14.42 -17.13
N ARG A 67 -8.80 15.29 -17.43
CA ARG A 67 -7.49 14.86 -17.96
C ARG A 67 -6.75 13.93 -16.98
N HIS A 68 -6.79 14.23 -15.69
CA HIS A 68 -6.19 13.38 -14.67
C HIS A 68 -6.87 11.99 -14.63
N ALA A 69 -8.20 11.95 -14.75
CA ALA A 69 -8.96 10.71 -14.82
C ALA A 69 -8.63 9.88 -16.07
N LEU A 70 -8.44 10.50 -17.24
CA LEU A 70 -8.05 9.82 -18.48
C LEU A 70 -6.65 9.21 -18.39
N HIS A 71 -5.72 9.92 -17.75
CA HIS A 71 -4.38 9.39 -17.46
C HIS A 71 -4.45 8.15 -16.54
N ALA A 72 -5.25 8.23 -15.47
CA ALA A 72 -5.48 7.09 -14.57
C ALA A 72 -6.16 5.92 -15.30
N LEU A 73 -7.15 6.22 -16.16
CA LEU A 73 -7.88 5.24 -16.94
C LEU A 73 -6.93 4.41 -17.80
N GLY A 74 -5.95 5.03 -18.47
CA GLY A 74 -5.02 4.31 -19.34
C GLY A 74 -4.14 3.31 -18.60
N SER A 75 -3.73 3.65 -17.37
CA SER A 75 -2.84 2.81 -16.54
C SER A 75 -3.57 1.71 -15.76
N LEU A 76 -4.91 1.71 -15.75
CA LEU A 76 -5.72 0.84 -14.89
C LEU A 76 -6.75 0.06 -15.72
N PRO A 77 -6.46 -1.18 -16.14
CA PRO A 77 -7.35 -1.97 -17.01
C PRO A 77 -8.62 -2.47 -16.29
N ARG A 78 -8.64 -2.43 -14.95
CA ARG A 78 -9.80 -2.79 -14.11
C ARG A 78 -9.98 -1.73 -13.05
N SER A 79 -10.84 -0.76 -13.31
CA SER A 79 -11.03 0.40 -12.43
C SER A 79 -12.42 0.98 -12.48
N LYS A 80 -12.78 1.66 -11.39
CA LYS A 80 -13.84 2.65 -11.32
C LYS A 80 -13.18 4.00 -11.02
N ILE A 81 -13.45 4.99 -11.86
CA ILE A 81 -12.96 6.36 -11.68
C ILE A 81 -14.17 7.28 -11.61
N SER A 82 -14.31 8.01 -10.51
CA SER A 82 -15.36 9.01 -10.33
C SER A 82 -14.74 10.41 -10.36
N VAL A 83 -15.28 11.30 -11.18
CA VAL A 83 -14.74 12.62 -11.47
C VAL A 83 -15.78 13.67 -11.14
N THR A 84 -15.42 14.64 -10.31
CA THR A 84 -16.14 15.91 -10.14
C THR A 84 -15.15 17.06 -10.28
N ALA A 85 -15.65 18.29 -10.30
CA ALA A 85 -14.78 19.48 -10.26
C ALA A 85 -13.90 19.56 -8.99
N GLU A 86 -14.29 18.92 -7.89
CA GLU A 86 -13.56 19.01 -6.62
C GLU A 86 -12.71 17.78 -6.30
N ARG A 87 -12.98 16.65 -6.97
CA ARG A 87 -12.41 15.37 -6.60
C ARG A 87 -12.30 14.39 -7.76
N VAL A 88 -11.17 13.71 -7.84
CA VAL A 88 -11.01 12.46 -8.60
C VAL A 88 -10.84 11.31 -7.63
N SER A 89 -11.70 10.31 -7.73
CA SER A 89 -11.63 9.08 -6.94
C SER A 89 -11.33 7.90 -7.84
N VAL A 90 -10.30 7.13 -7.52
CA VAL A 90 -9.86 5.98 -8.30
C VAL A 90 -9.93 4.75 -7.41
N THR A 91 -10.76 3.79 -7.79
CA THR A 91 -10.81 2.46 -7.18
C THR A 91 -10.33 1.44 -8.20
N ALA A 92 -9.31 0.66 -7.87
CA ALA A 92 -8.73 -0.30 -8.80
C ALA A 92 -8.06 -1.50 -8.13
N MET A 93 -7.83 -2.54 -8.92
CA MET A 93 -7.01 -3.70 -8.55
C MET A 93 -5.89 -3.85 -9.58
N VAL A 94 -4.67 -4.04 -9.08
CA VAL A 94 -3.44 -4.22 -9.89
C VAL A 94 -2.76 -5.54 -9.53
N ASP A 95 -1.78 -5.98 -10.32
CA ASP A 95 -1.25 -7.34 -10.21
C ASP A 95 -0.20 -7.50 -9.11
N SER A 96 0.43 -6.41 -8.67
CA SER A 96 1.49 -6.46 -7.67
C SER A 96 1.58 -5.22 -6.77
N ALA A 97 2.17 -5.38 -5.59
CA ALA A 97 2.43 -4.27 -4.67
C ALA A 97 3.44 -3.25 -5.23
N GLU A 98 4.37 -3.67 -6.10
CA GLU A 98 5.27 -2.77 -6.81
C GLU A 98 4.52 -1.91 -7.81
N GLU A 99 3.66 -2.52 -8.61
CA GLU A 99 2.79 -1.81 -9.56
C GLU A 99 1.85 -0.83 -8.85
N LYS A 100 1.24 -1.26 -7.72
CA LYS A 100 0.44 -0.38 -6.87
C LYS A 100 1.21 0.88 -6.49
N ARG A 101 2.41 0.72 -5.90
CA ARG A 101 3.24 1.86 -5.48
C ARG A 101 3.62 2.77 -6.64
N ARG A 102 3.97 2.18 -7.79
CA ARG A 102 4.32 2.91 -9.02
C ARG A 102 3.15 3.77 -9.50
N ILE A 103 1.95 3.19 -9.59
CA ILE A 103 0.74 3.88 -10.04
C ILE A 103 0.32 4.96 -9.04
N GLU A 104 0.27 4.65 -7.74
CA GLU A 104 -0.09 5.65 -6.71
C GLU A 104 0.86 6.84 -6.74
N THR A 105 2.17 6.62 -6.89
CA THR A 105 3.16 7.69 -6.99
C THR A 105 2.96 8.52 -8.27
N ASP A 106 2.71 7.85 -9.41
CA ASP A 106 2.52 8.55 -10.67
C ASP A 106 1.24 9.40 -10.68
N LEU A 107 0.13 8.87 -10.15
CA LEU A 107 -1.12 9.61 -9.99
C LEU A 107 -0.95 10.78 -9.01
N ALA A 108 -0.31 10.56 -7.85
CA ALA A 108 -0.10 11.62 -6.87
C ALA A 108 0.73 12.78 -7.45
N ARG A 109 1.79 12.50 -8.22
CA ARG A 109 2.64 13.53 -8.85
C ARG A 109 1.92 14.36 -9.92
N ARG A 110 0.88 13.80 -10.54
CA ARG A 110 0.13 14.42 -11.63
C ARG A 110 -1.22 14.97 -11.16
N SER A 111 -1.48 15.00 -9.86
CA SER A 111 -2.72 15.53 -9.30
C SER A 111 -2.84 17.03 -9.61
N PRO A 112 -4.01 17.52 -10.04
CA PRO A 112 -4.25 18.96 -10.20
C PRO A 112 -4.23 19.66 -8.83
N GLU A 113 -3.76 20.92 -8.76
CA GLU A 113 -3.65 21.68 -7.50
C GLU A 113 -5.01 21.85 -6.78
N ASP A 114 -6.08 22.12 -7.53
CA ASP A 114 -7.42 22.40 -6.99
C ASP A 114 -8.37 21.19 -6.97
N VAL A 115 -7.85 19.98 -7.16
CA VAL A 115 -8.66 18.75 -7.25
C VAL A 115 -8.16 17.73 -6.24
N ARG A 116 -9.03 17.32 -5.33
CA ARG A 116 -8.69 16.31 -4.32
C ARG A 116 -8.56 14.94 -4.97
N LEU A 117 -7.44 14.26 -4.75
CA LEU A 117 -7.23 12.89 -5.19
C LEU A 117 -7.57 11.90 -4.07
N ALA A 118 -8.39 10.91 -4.36
CA ALA A 118 -8.65 9.78 -3.48
C ALA A 118 -8.32 8.47 -4.22
N LEU A 119 -7.34 7.73 -3.72
CA LEU A 119 -6.90 6.47 -4.30
C LEU A 119 -7.28 5.30 -3.38
N ASP A 120 -7.96 4.32 -3.95
CA ASP A 120 -8.26 3.02 -3.34
C ASP A 120 -7.78 1.92 -4.29
N ILE A 121 -6.47 1.70 -4.31
CA ILE A 121 -5.81 0.73 -5.19
C ILE A 121 -5.39 -0.48 -4.35
N SER A 122 -5.83 -1.66 -4.76
CA SER A 122 -5.49 -2.93 -4.11
C SER A 122 -4.56 -3.78 -4.97
N ALA A 123 -3.75 -4.61 -4.34
CA ALA A 123 -2.92 -5.61 -5.01
C ALA A 123 -2.96 -6.93 -4.23
N PRO A 124 -2.82 -8.09 -4.90
CA PRO A 124 -2.66 -9.37 -4.23
C PRO A 124 -1.49 -9.34 -3.23
N ARG A 125 -1.69 -9.94 -2.05
CA ARG A 125 -0.59 -10.11 -1.10
C ARG A 125 0.39 -11.16 -1.65
N PRO A 126 1.71 -10.89 -1.64
CA PRO A 126 2.69 -11.89 -2.05
C PRO A 126 2.65 -13.08 -1.10
N VAL A 127 2.93 -14.27 -1.61
CA VAL A 127 3.23 -15.44 -0.76
C VAL A 127 4.72 -15.39 -0.45
N ILE A 128 5.06 -15.40 0.83
CA ILE A 128 6.44 -15.32 1.34
C ILE A 128 6.82 -16.70 1.88
N THR A 129 7.82 -17.33 1.27
CA THR A 129 8.35 -18.63 1.69
C THR A 129 9.87 -18.68 1.46
N PRO A 130 10.69 -18.95 2.49
CA PRO A 130 10.31 -19.04 3.90
C PRO A 130 9.84 -17.71 4.47
N PHE A 131 9.03 -17.73 5.53
CA PHE A 131 8.58 -16.53 6.22
C PHE A 131 9.69 -16.05 7.16
N THR A 132 10.40 -14.98 6.78
CA THR A 132 11.64 -14.59 7.45
C THR A 132 11.62 -13.21 8.08
N LEU A 133 12.31 -13.07 9.21
CA LEU A 133 12.70 -11.80 9.79
C LEU A 133 14.12 -11.90 10.35
N ARG A 134 14.92 -10.86 10.12
CA ARG A 134 16.25 -10.73 10.70
C ARG A 134 16.44 -9.31 11.20
N PHE A 135 16.64 -9.19 12.50
CA PHE A 135 16.93 -7.92 13.17
C PHE A 135 18.35 -7.96 13.75
N VAL A 136 19.09 -6.89 13.55
CA VAL A 136 20.51 -6.80 13.93
C VAL A 136 20.73 -5.51 14.71
N ILE A 137 21.50 -5.61 15.79
CA ILE A 137 22.03 -4.46 16.53
C ILE A 137 23.56 -4.57 16.48
N ASP A 138 24.21 -3.64 15.78
CA ASP A 138 25.67 -3.55 15.68
C ASP A 138 26.13 -2.07 15.74
N GLU A 139 27.42 -1.82 15.47
CA GLU A 139 28.00 -0.47 15.49
C GLU A 139 27.33 0.53 14.52
N ARG A 140 26.58 0.04 13.51
CA ARG A 140 25.83 0.89 12.56
C ARG A 140 24.41 1.20 13.05
N GLY A 141 24.03 0.71 14.24
CA GLY A 141 22.69 0.87 14.80
C GLY A 141 21.78 -0.31 14.51
N ALA A 142 20.58 -0.27 15.11
CA ALA A 142 19.60 -1.33 14.98
C ALA A 142 18.83 -1.24 13.65
N ARG A 143 18.65 -2.37 12.97
CA ARG A 143 17.97 -2.41 11.67
C ARG A 143 17.41 -3.81 11.36
N PHE A 144 16.49 -3.85 10.39
CA PHE A 144 16.11 -5.07 9.72
C PHE A 144 17.03 -5.35 8.53
N ASP A 145 17.60 -6.54 8.47
CA ASP A 145 18.19 -7.08 7.23
C ASP A 145 17.10 -7.78 6.38
N ALA A 146 16.05 -8.31 7.03
CA ALA A 146 14.85 -8.84 6.40
C ALA A 146 13.64 -8.67 7.35
N CYS A 147 12.45 -8.38 6.84
CA CYS A 147 11.24 -8.29 7.67
C CYS A 147 9.99 -8.68 6.88
N SER A 148 9.22 -9.61 7.44
CA SER A 148 7.92 -10.05 6.92
C SER A 148 6.86 -9.91 8.00
N ALA A 149 5.64 -9.56 7.60
CA ALA A 149 4.45 -9.50 8.44
C ALA A 149 3.24 -10.07 7.69
N ASP A 150 2.26 -10.61 8.39
CA ASP A 150 1.07 -11.21 7.78
C ASP A 150 -0.08 -10.21 7.57
N THR A 151 -0.08 -9.15 8.38
CA THR A 151 -1.04 -8.05 8.35
C THR A 151 -0.36 -6.70 8.56
N GLU A 152 -1.07 -5.62 8.23
CA GLU A 152 -0.58 -4.26 8.49
C GLU A 152 -0.47 -3.99 10.00
N GLU A 153 -1.41 -4.50 10.79
CA GLU A 153 -1.37 -4.42 12.26
C GLU A 153 -0.11 -5.10 12.81
N ALA A 154 0.15 -6.36 12.40
CA ALA A 154 1.37 -7.08 12.76
C ALA A 154 2.63 -6.30 12.37
N ARG A 155 2.65 -5.70 11.17
CA ARG A 155 3.75 -4.84 10.72
C ARG A 155 3.98 -3.68 11.67
N GLU A 156 2.94 -2.94 12.03
CA GLU A 156 3.09 -1.81 12.95
C GLU A 156 3.62 -2.25 14.33
N HIS A 157 3.13 -3.37 14.83
CA HIS A 157 3.56 -3.99 16.08
C HIS A 157 5.07 -4.30 16.08
N ILE A 158 5.55 -4.98 15.03
CA ILE A 158 6.96 -5.32 14.83
C ILE A 158 7.83 -4.06 14.71
N LEU A 159 7.38 -3.06 13.93
CA LEU A 159 8.11 -1.80 13.76
C LEU A 159 8.19 -1.00 15.06
N ARG A 160 7.14 -1.02 15.89
CA ARG A 160 7.16 -0.39 17.23
C ARG A 160 8.18 -1.07 18.15
N ALA A 161 8.31 -2.40 18.12
CA ALA A 161 9.32 -3.11 18.90
C ALA A 161 10.75 -2.77 18.43
N ALA A 162 10.97 -2.75 17.11
CA ALA A 162 12.26 -2.34 16.56
C ALA A 162 12.64 -0.90 16.94
N ALA A 163 11.69 0.03 16.91
CA ALA A 163 11.93 1.41 17.34
C ALA A 163 12.32 1.50 18.82
N ARG A 164 11.68 0.72 19.71
CA ARG A 164 12.08 0.61 21.13
C ARG A 164 13.48 0.02 21.30
N ALA A 165 13.88 -0.89 20.41
CA ALA A 165 15.21 -1.48 20.36
C ALA A 165 16.28 -0.58 19.69
N GLY A 166 15.93 0.66 19.32
CA GLY A 166 16.87 1.65 18.78
C GLY A 166 16.95 1.69 17.25
N GLN A 167 15.97 1.13 16.53
CA GLN A 167 15.92 1.27 15.07
C GLN A 167 15.54 2.70 14.69
N GLU A 168 16.40 3.35 13.91
CA GLU A 168 16.21 4.71 13.42
C GLU A 168 15.85 4.75 11.93
N GLY A 169 15.00 5.71 11.55
CA GLY A 169 14.59 5.91 10.16
C GLY A 169 13.49 4.94 9.70
N ARG A 170 13.24 4.92 8.39
CA ARG A 170 12.16 4.14 7.78
C ARG A 170 12.62 2.70 7.55
N ALA A 171 12.05 1.75 8.28
CA ALA A 171 12.20 0.33 8.01
C ALA A 171 11.12 -0.17 7.04
N GLU A 172 11.53 -1.08 6.14
CA GLU A 172 10.60 -1.80 5.26
C GLU A 172 10.31 -3.18 5.84
N CYS A 173 9.03 -3.53 5.91
CA CYS A 173 8.56 -4.85 6.30
C CYS A 173 7.48 -5.26 5.32
N VAL A 174 7.67 -6.38 4.63
CA VAL A 174 6.77 -6.82 3.57
C VAL A 174 5.56 -7.52 4.18
N VAL A 175 4.36 -7.05 3.84
CA VAL A 175 3.12 -7.71 4.26
C VAL A 175 2.75 -8.78 3.24
N GLY A 176 2.68 -10.05 3.66
CA GLY A 176 2.44 -11.19 2.77
C GLY A 176 1.79 -12.39 3.45
N MET A 177 1.41 -13.38 2.66
CA MET A 177 0.90 -14.67 3.12
C MET A 177 2.06 -15.65 3.36
N GLY A 178 1.79 -16.78 4.02
CA GLY A 178 2.81 -17.80 4.34
C GLY A 178 3.27 -17.78 5.79
N VAL A 179 2.61 -17.01 6.65
CA VAL A 179 2.93 -16.95 8.08
C VAL A 179 2.79 -18.33 8.74
N PRO A 180 3.77 -18.79 9.54
CA PRO A 180 3.72 -20.10 10.19
C PRO A 180 2.71 -20.17 11.34
N SER A 181 2.37 -19.01 11.91
CA SER A 181 1.52 -18.90 13.10
C SER A 181 0.89 -17.51 13.21
N PRO A 182 -0.37 -17.38 13.68
CA PRO A 182 -0.98 -16.08 13.98
C PRO A 182 -0.25 -15.32 15.11
N HIS A 183 0.66 -15.98 15.83
CA HIS A 183 1.48 -15.37 16.88
C HIS A 183 2.84 -14.86 16.38
N TRP A 184 3.06 -14.77 15.06
CA TRP A 184 4.30 -14.28 14.46
C TRP A 184 4.76 -12.93 15.02
N ALA A 185 3.89 -11.92 14.99
CA ALA A 185 4.25 -10.59 15.49
C ALA A 185 4.70 -10.65 16.96
N ARG A 186 3.99 -11.41 17.80
CA ARG A 186 4.34 -11.60 19.21
C ARG A 186 5.71 -12.26 19.40
N ALA A 187 6.00 -13.33 18.65
CA ALA A 187 7.30 -14.00 18.73
C ALA A 187 8.44 -13.07 18.28
N VAL A 188 8.23 -12.31 17.21
CA VAL A 188 9.16 -11.29 16.73
C VAL A 188 9.40 -10.19 17.78
N GLU A 189 8.33 -9.65 18.39
CA GLU A 189 8.46 -8.62 19.42
C GLU A 189 9.31 -9.12 20.60
N GLN A 190 9.03 -10.34 21.09
CA GLN A 190 9.78 -10.95 22.18
C GLN A 190 11.25 -11.19 21.81
N ALA A 191 11.51 -11.66 20.59
CA ALA A 191 12.85 -11.86 20.05
C ALA A 191 13.65 -10.56 19.92
N ILE A 192 13.02 -9.48 19.44
CA ILE A 192 13.63 -8.14 19.33
C ILE A 192 13.90 -7.56 20.72
N ASP A 193 12.94 -7.65 21.64
CA ASP A 193 13.10 -7.16 23.01
C ASP A 193 14.22 -7.93 23.74
N ALA A 194 14.34 -9.25 23.53
CA ALA A 194 15.44 -10.07 24.04
C ALA A 194 16.80 -9.61 23.49
N LEU A 195 16.92 -9.38 22.17
CA LEU A 195 18.14 -8.85 21.58
C LEU A 195 18.48 -7.44 22.11
N ALA A 196 17.47 -6.58 22.30
CA ALA A 196 17.66 -5.25 22.86
C ALA A 196 18.23 -5.30 24.29
N ARG A 197 17.84 -6.29 25.11
CA ARG A 197 18.43 -6.52 26.44
C ARG A 197 19.90 -6.91 26.38
N LEU A 198 20.31 -7.66 25.36
CA LEU A 198 21.73 -8.01 25.12
C LEU A 198 22.53 -6.82 24.59
N GLY A 199 21.86 -5.85 23.96
CA GLY A 199 22.44 -4.60 23.47
C GLY A 199 23.16 -4.71 22.12
N ALA A 200 23.57 -5.91 21.70
CA ALA A 200 24.18 -6.16 20.40
C ALA A 200 24.08 -7.64 19.99
N GLY A 201 24.07 -7.88 18.67
CA GLY A 201 23.93 -9.21 18.08
C GLY A 201 22.90 -9.25 16.97
N SER A 202 22.31 -10.43 16.73
CA SER A 202 21.24 -10.59 15.76
C SER A 202 20.23 -11.65 16.19
N VAL A 203 18.97 -11.45 15.84
CA VAL A 203 17.94 -12.48 15.91
C VAL A 203 17.37 -12.74 14.52
N THR A 204 17.25 -14.03 14.19
CA THR A 204 16.72 -14.49 12.90
C THR A 204 15.55 -15.42 13.18
N LEU A 205 14.41 -15.17 12.56
CA LEU A 205 13.26 -16.06 12.54
C LEU A 205 13.08 -16.55 11.10
N THR A 206 12.97 -17.85 10.94
CA THR A 206 12.67 -18.52 9.66
C THR A 206 11.55 -19.51 9.93
N ASP A 207 10.36 -19.18 9.47
CA ASP A 207 9.13 -19.89 9.82
C ASP A 207 8.99 -20.03 11.35
N ALA A 208 9.02 -21.25 11.90
CA ALA A 208 8.87 -21.49 13.33
C ALA A 208 10.20 -21.46 14.11
N ASP A 209 11.34 -21.42 13.41
CA ASP A 209 12.66 -21.50 14.02
C ASP A 209 13.22 -20.09 14.29
N ILE A 210 13.73 -19.89 15.49
CA ILE A 210 14.36 -18.65 15.96
C ILE A 210 15.83 -18.96 16.23
N SER A 211 16.71 -18.00 15.95
CA SER A 211 18.13 -18.08 16.29
C SER A 211 18.58 -16.74 16.84
N LEU A 212 19.01 -16.72 18.09
CA LEU A 212 19.56 -15.55 18.77
C LEU A 212 21.08 -15.68 18.88
N LEU A 213 21.80 -14.75 18.27
CA LEU A 213 23.26 -14.67 18.35
C LEU A 213 23.64 -13.40 19.10
N ALA A 214 24.27 -13.54 20.26
CA ALA A 214 24.86 -12.43 20.99
C ALA A 214 26.22 -12.03 20.42
N GLN A 215 26.64 -10.79 20.68
CA GLN A 215 27.98 -10.34 20.31
C GLN A 215 29.06 -11.07 21.15
N PRO A 216 30.25 -11.38 20.59
CA PRO A 216 31.37 -11.87 21.39
C PRO A 216 31.69 -10.93 22.55
N GLY A 217 31.83 -11.49 23.76
CA GLY A 217 32.08 -10.73 24.98
C GLY A 217 30.83 -10.37 25.79
N THR A 218 29.62 -10.71 25.32
CA THR A 218 28.41 -10.68 26.16
C THR A 218 28.59 -11.54 27.40
N ASP A 219 28.17 -11.02 28.55
CA ASP A 219 28.21 -11.74 29.83
C ASP A 219 27.36 -13.02 29.75
N GLN A 220 27.93 -14.16 30.15
CA GLN A 220 27.25 -15.46 30.02
C GLN A 220 25.99 -15.53 30.89
N ALA A 221 26.00 -14.97 32.10
CA ALA A 221 24.84 -15.03 32.99
C ALA A 221 23.70 -14.16 32.46
N LEU A 222 24.02 -13.00 31.88
CA LEU A 222 23.03 -12.18 31.16
C LEU A 222 22.47 -12.93 29.94
N PHE A 223 23.31 -13.62 29.16
CA PHE A 223 22.87 -14.38 28.00
C PHE A 223 21.91 -15.51 28.39
N ASP A 224 22.29 -16.32 29.39
CA ASP A 224 21.48 -17.44 29.87
C ASP A 224 20.12 -16.97 30.42
N ASP A 225 20.08 -15.85 31.16
CA ASP A 225 18.84 -15.23 31.66
C ASP A 225 17.93 -14.76 30.51
N VAL A 226 18.50 -14.11 29.50
CA VAL A 226 17.74 -13.62 28.33
C VAL A 226 17.18 -14.78 27.52
N VAL A 227 17.98 -15.82 27.25
CA VAL A 227 17.56 -17.03 26.52
C VAL A 227 16.45 -17.74 27.27
N GLY A 228 16.62 -18.03 28.56
CA GLY A 228 15.59 -18.71 29.36
C GLY A 228 14.29 -17.90 29.48
N THR A 229 14.39 -16.57 29.59
CA THR A 229 13.21 -15.69 29.56
C THR A 229 12.50 -15.75 28.21
N LEU A 230 13.25 -15.72 27.10
CA LEU A 230 12.70 -15.76 25.76
C LEU A 230 12.00 -17.11 25.50
N GLU A 231 12.66 -18.23 25.75
CA GLU A 231 12.09 -19.58 25.60
C GLU A 231 10.78 -19.75 26.38
N GLY A 232 10.73 -19.25 27.62
CA GLY A 232 9.51 -19.33 28.45
C GLY A 232 8.38 -18.38 28.02
N ALA A 233 8.69 -17.32 27.25
CA ALA A 233 7.72 -16.34 26.80
C ALA A 233 7.17 -16.64 25.39
N LEU A 234 7.93 -17.40 24.58
CA LEU A 234 7.59 -17.71 23.19
C LEU A 234 6.28 -18.50 23.08
N PRO A 235 5.46 -18.23 22.04
CA PRO A 235 4.32 -19.08 21.74
C PRO A 235 4.79 -20.50 21.39
N GLU A 236 4.02 -21.53 21.79
CA GLU A 236 4.38 -22.95 21.75
C GLU A 236 4.92 -23.46 20.39
N VAL A 237 4.47 -22.87 19.28
CA VAL A 237 4.88 -23.28 17.93
C VAL A 237 6.31 -22.85 17.57
N PHE A 238 6.89 -21.89 18.27
CA PHE A 238 8.23 -21.36 17.97
C PHE A 238 9.32 -22.07 18.79
N ALA A 239 10.43 -22.38 18.13
CA ALA A 239 11.62 -22.99 18.75
C ALA A 239 12.80 -22.01 18.67
N LEU A 240 13.56 -21.86 19.76
CA LEU A 240 14.77 -21.02 19.84
C LEU A 240 16.05 -21.85 19.70
#